data_AF-X1RY92-F1
#
_entry.id   AF-X1RY92-F1
#
_cell.length_a   1.000
_cell.length_b   1.000
_cell.length_c   1.000
_cell.angle_alpha   90.00
_cell.angle_beta   90.00
_cell.angle_gamma   90.00
#
_symmetry.space_group_name_H-M   'P 1'
#
loop_
_entity.id
_entity.type
_entity.pdbx_description
1 polymer ?
#
loop_
_entity_poly.entity_id
_entity_poly.type
_entity_poly.pdbx_seq_one_letter_code
_entity_poly.pdbx_strand_id
1 'polypeptide(L)'
;CKSTVGLSNISNGTPTALRPYLNRTYLVMLMRYGLYSAIVDAFDAELIKIAKGEMPQIVDLVHRVMDGDKPDLTSLGEEEIKYVKTVRVLTGESLYSHSWLDV
;
A
#
# COMPACT_ATOMS: atom_id res chain seq x y z
N CYS A 1 18.56 -14.68 2.80
CA CYS A 1 17.94 -14.87 4.14
C CYS A 1 16.43 -14.65 4.03
N LYS A 2 15.62 -15.21 4.94
CA LYS A 2 14.17 -14.96 5.00
C LYS A 2 13.91 -13.72 5.88
N SER A 3 12.95 -12.87 5.49
CA SER A 3 12.59 -11.64 6.19
C SER A 3 11.11 -11.65 6.63
N THR A 4 10.85 -11.17 7.85
CA THR A 4 9.48 -11.09 8.42
C THR A 4 9.23 -9.68 8.96
N VAL A 5 8.03 -9.13 8.76
CA VAL A 5 7.63 -7.82 9.28
C VAL A 5 6.34 -7.87 10.10
N GLY A 6 6.26 -7.08 11.17
CA GLY A 6 4.99 -6.74 11.82
C GLY A 6 4.33 -5.58 11.09
N LEU A 7 3.43 -5.88 10.15
CA LEU A 7 3.00 -4.92 9.13
C LEU A 7 2.29 -3.71 9.71
N SER A 8 1.36 -3.92 10.64
CA SER A 8 0.48 -2.87 11.20
C SER A 8 1.20 -1.76 11.99
N ASN A 9 2.50 -1.92 12.24
CA ASN A 9 3.32 -0.87 12.86
C ASN A 9 3.46 0.35 11.96
N ILE A 10 3.40 0.20 10.63
CA ILE A 10 3.50 1.31 9.67
C ILE A 10 2.38 2.34 9.84
N SER A 11 1.22 1.92 10.35
CA SER A 11 0.03 2.74 10.50
C SER A 11 -0.29 3.07 11.96
N ASN A 12 0.67 2.94 12.88
CA ASN A 12 0.44 3.30 14.27
C ASN A 12 0.17 4.81 14.42
N GLY A 13 -0.82 5.19 15.22
CA GLY A 13 -1.26 6.59 15.38
C GLY A 13 -2.17 7.11 14.25
N THR A 14 -2.36 6.36 13.16
CA THR A 14 -3.31 6.71 12.09
C THR A 14 -4.74 6.33 12.50
N PRO A 15 -5.78 7.13 12.15
CA PRO A 15 -7.18 6.78 12.36
C PRO A 15 -7.51 5.41 11.78
N THR A 16 -8.29 4.59 12.51
CA THR A 16 -8.56 3.18 12.19
C THR A 16 -9.01 2.96 10.75
N ALA A 17 -9.90 3.82 10.22
CA ALA A 17 -10.42 3.71 8.86
C ALA A 17 -9.37 3.92 7.77
N LEU A 18 -8.26 4.61 8.08
CA LEU A 18 -7.21 4.94 7.11
C LEU A 18 -6.02 3.96 7.16
N ARG A 19 -5.90 3.18 8.24
CA ARG A 19 -4.81 2.20 8.43
C ARG A 19 -4.70 1.16 7.30
N PRO A 20 -5.81 0.61 6.76
CA PRO A 20 -5.71 -0.41 5.72
C PRO A 20 -4.94 0.07 4.48
N TYR A 21 -5.12 1.32 4.07
CA TYR A 21 -4.43 1.85 2.88
C TYR A 21 -2.91 1.88 3.06
N LEU A 22 -2.42 2.28 4.25
CA LEU A 22 -0.99 2.23 4.58
C LEU A 22 -0.49 0.78 4.64
N ASN A 23 -1.20 -0.09 5.36
CA ASN A 23 -0.77 -1.48 5.56
C ASN A 23 -0.68 -2.26 4.24
N ARG A 24 -1.75 -2.21 3.42
CA ARG A 24 -1.83 -2.92 2.13
C ARG A 24 -0.80 -2.41 1.16
N THR A 25 -0.68 -1.09 0.99
CA THR A 25 0.30 -0.48 0.07
C THR A 25 1.71 -0.85 0.51
N TYR A 26 2.02 -0.73 1.80
CA TYR A 26 3.34 -1.06 2.31
C TYR A 26 3.68 -2.55 2.15
N LEU A 27 2.71 -3.45 2.33
CA LEU A 27 2.89 -4.88 2.04
C LEU A 27 3.31 -5.09 0.57
N VAL A 28 2.58 -4.49 -0.37
CA VAL A 28 2.89 -4.59 -1.80
C VAL A 28 4.28 -4.02 -2.12
N MET A 29 4.65 -2.89 -1.52
CA MET A 29 5.99 -2.30 -1.67
C MET A 29 7.08 -3.26 -1.20
N LEU A 30 6.89 -3.91 -0.04
CA LEU A 30 7.85 -4.88 0.49
C LEU A 30 7.91 -6.18 -0.33
N MET A 31 6.80 -6.61 -0.93
CA MET A 31 6.78 -7.77 -1.85
C MET A 31 7.73 -7.57 -3.03
N ARG A 32 7.90 -6.32 -3.52
CA ARG A 32 8.87 -5.98 -4.58
C ARG A 32 10.31 -6.36 -4.21
N TYR A 33 10.64 -6.29 -2.93
CA TYR A 33 11.97 -6.59 -2.39
C TYR A 33 12.11 -8.03 -1.87
N GLY A 34 11.16 -8.91 -2.17
CA GLY A 34 11.25 -10.33 -1.80
C GLY A 34 10.95 -10.62 -0.32
N LEU A 35 10.02 -9.87 0.29
CA LEU A 35 9.53 -10.15 1.65
C LEU A 35 9.06 -11.61 1.77
N TYR A 36 9.56 -12.34 2.77
CA TYR A 36 9.19 -13.76 2.97
C TYR A 36 7.86 -13.92 3.74
N SER A 37 7.62 -13.13 4.78
CA SER A 37 6.33 -13.16 5.49
C SER A 37 5.98 -11.83 6.19
N ALA A 38 4.70 -11.67 6.53
CA ALA A 38 4.18 -10.54 7.29
C ALA A 38 3.19 -11.02 8.36
N ILE A 39 3.25 -10.44 9.55
CA ILE A 39 2.20 -10.55 10.57
C ILE A 39 1.20 -9.43 10.28
N VAL A 40 -0.05 -9.80 9.99
CA VAL A 40 -1.06 -8.91 9.40
C VAL A 40 -2.40 -9.03 10.12
N ASP A 41 -3.28 -8.07 9.88
CA ASP A 41 -4.69 -8.17 10.30
C ASP A 41 -5.42 -9.17 9.40
N ALA A 42 -5.87 -10.28 9.98
CA ALA A 42 -6.57 -11.34 9.27
C ALA A 42 -8.00 -10.96 8.86
N PHE A 43 -8.58 -9.90 9.44
CA PHE A 43 -9.91 -9.41 9.09
C PHE A 43 -9.89 -8.43 7.91
N ASP A 44 -8.71 -7.99 7.47
CA ASP A 44 -8.56 -7.19 6.27
C ASP A 44 -8.60 -8.09 5.02
N ALA A 45 -9.80 -8.30 4.48
CA ALA A 45 -10.03 -9.20 3.35
C ALA A 45 -9.23 -8.81 2.10
N GLU A 46 -9.00 -7.53 1.85
CA GLU A 46 -8.25 -7.07 0.67
C GLU A 46 -6.75 -7.31 0.84
N LEU A 47 -6.22 -7.06 2.04
CA LEU A 47 -4.85 -7.43 2.39
C LEU A 47 -4.61 -8.93 2.17
N ILE A 48 -5.55 -9.77 2.59
CA ILE A 48 -5.46 -11.21 2.41
C ILE A 48 -5.51 -11.60 0.93
N LYS A 49 -6.34 -10.94 0.11
CA LYS A 49 -6.37 -11.14 -1.35
C LYS A 49 -5.04 -10.77 -2.00
N ILE A 50 -4.43 -9.64 -1.61
CA ILE A 50 -3.10 -9.23 -2.07
C ILE A 50 -2.06 -10.29 -1.71
N ALA A 51 -2.03 -10.75 -0.45
CA ALA A 51 -1.08 -11.76 0.02
C ALA A 51 -1.23 -13.11 -0.70
N LYS A 52 -2.44 -13.42 -1.21
CA LYS A 52 -2.72 -14.62 -2.02
C LYS A 52 -2.45 -14.44 -3.52
N GLY A 53 -2.06 -13.25 -3.96
CA GLY A 53 -1.82 -12.95 -5.38
C GLY A 53 -3.10 -12.77 -6.20
N GLU A 54 -4.24 -12.50 -5.56
CA GLU A 54 -5.55 -12.34 -6.23
C GLU A 54 -5.78 -10.92 -6.77
N MET A 55 -4.83 -9.99 -6.57
CA MET A 55 -4.90 -8.59 -7.01
C MET A 55 -3.64 -8.14 -7.77
N PRO A 56 -3.22 -8.86 -8.84
CA PRO A 56 -1.98 -8.56 -9.57
C PRO A 56 -1.95 -7.14 -10.15
N GLN A 57 -3.09 -6.62 -10.60
CA GLN A 57 -3.20 -5.27 -11.17
C GLN A 57 -2.82 -4.15 -10.18
N ILE A 58 -3.17 -4.31 -8.89
CA ILE A 58 -2.79 -3.36 -7.85
C ILE A 58 -1.31 -3.51 -7.51
N VAL A 59 -0.81 -4.74 -7.47
CA VAL A 59 0.62 -5.01 -7.25
C VAL A 59 1.47 -4.34 -8.33
N ASP A 60 1.11 -4.56 -9.59
CA ASP A 60 1.78 -3.97 -10.74
C ASP A 60 1.70 -2.44 -10.73
N LEU A 61 0.53 -1.87 -10.42
CA LEU A 61 0.37 -0.41 -10.30
C LEU A 61 1.30 0.19 -9.24
N VAL A 62 1.28 -0.35 -8.02
CA VAL A 62 2.15 0.13 -6.93
C VAL A 62 3.62 0.01 -7.32
N HIS A 63 4.03 -1.10 -7.91
CA HIS A 63 5.40 -1.32 -8.35
C HIS A 63 5.84 -0.33 -9.44
N ARG A 64 4.99 -0.04 -10.44
CA ARG A 64 5.29 0.97 -11.45
C ARG A 64 5.45 2.36 -10.84
N VAL A 65 4.58 2.74 -9.90
CA VAL A 65 4.69 4.03 -9.21
C VAL A 65 5.97 4.12 -8.38
N MET A 66 6.36 3.03 -7.69
CA MET A 66 7.65 2.96 -7.00
C MET A 66 8.86 3.14 -7.93
N ASP A 67 8.74 2.72 -9.19
CA ASP A 67 9.78 2.89 -10.21
C ASP A 67 9.77 4.30 -10.85
N GLY A 68 8.91 5.20 -10.37
CA GLY A 68 8.82 6.58 -10.83
C GLY A 68 7.74 6.85 -11.88
N ASP A 69 6.88 5.87 -12.20
CA ASP A 69 5.70 6.11 -13.03
C ASP A 69 4.76 7.10 -12.34
N LYS A 70 4.24 8.06 -13.12
CA LYS A 70 3.33 9.12 -12.66
C LYS A 70 2.03 9.01 -13.44
N PRO A 71 1.17 8.03 -13.12
CA PRO A 71 -0.08 7.83 -13.85
C PRO A 71 -0.99 9.05 -13.69
N ASP A 72 -1.76 9.33 -14.73
CA ASP A 72 -2.83 10.32 -14.69
C ASP A 72 -3.96 9.78 -13.80
N LEU A 73 -4.20 10.46 -12.68
CA LEU A 73 -5.21 10.06 -11.70
C LEU A 73 -6.63 10.06 -12.29
N THR A 74 -6.89 10.84 -13.33
CA THR A 74 -8.21 10.90 -13.97
C THR A 74 -8.53 9.63 -14.78
N SER A 75 -7.51 8.85 -15.12
CA SER A 75 -7.65 7.58 -15.85
C SER A 75 -7.79 6.35 -14.95
N LEU A 76 -7.68 6.52 -13.62
CA LEU A 76 -7.68 5.45 -12.64
C LEU A 76 -9.01 5.35 -11.89
N GLY A 77 -9.32 4.16 -11.39
CA GLY A 77 -10.44 3.97 -10.47
C GLY A 77 -10.15 4.54 -9.07
N GLU A 78 -11.20 4.77 -8.27
CA GLU A 78 -11.06 5.35 -6.93
C GLU A 78 -10.10 4.58 -6.01
N GLU A 79 -10.14 3.25 -6.05
CA GLU A 79 -9.24 2.41 -5.25
C GLU A 79 -7.78 2.52 -5.70
N GLU A 80 -7.53 2.52 -7.02
CA GLU A 80 -6.19 2.67 -7.59
C GLU A 80 -5.57 4.02 -7.21
N ILE A 81 -6.36 5.10 -7.23
CA ILE A 81 -5.93 6.42 -6.79
C ILE A 81 -5.45 6.39 -5.34
N LYS A 82 -6.16 5.68 -4.44
CA LYS A 82 -5.74 5.57 -3.02
C LYS A 82 -4.40 4.86 -2.88
N TYR A 83 -4.13 3.83 -3.69
CA TYR A 83 -2.82 3.18 -3.72
C TYR A 83 -1.73 4.14 -4.21
N VAL A 84 -1.95 4.85 -5.32
CA VAL A 84 -0.98 5.82 -5.87
C VAL A 84 -0.66 6.92 -4.86
N LYS A 85 -1.70 7.54 -4.26
CA LYS A 85 -1.53 8.56 -3.23
C LYS A 85 -0.75 8.03 -2.02
N THR A 86 -1.01 6.78 -1.63
CA THR A 86 -0.33 6.18 -0.48
C THR A 86 1.13 5.84 -0.77
N VAL A 87 1.47 5.40 -1.99
CA VAL A 87 2.88 5.23 -2.40
C VAL A 87 3.64 6.56 -2.30
N ARG A 88 3.05 7.66 -2.79
CA ARG A 88 3.65 8.99 -2.72
C ARG A 88 3.91 9.44 -1.28
N VAL A 89 2.99 9.15 -0.36
CA VAL A 89 3.19 9.44 1.06
C VAL A 89 4.32 8.59 1.65
N LEU A 90 4.33 7.28 1.39
CA LEU A 90 5.31 6.35 1.95
C LEU A 90 6.74 6.55 1.39
N THR A 91 6.86 7.12 0.19
CA THR A 91 8.14 7.47 -0.45
C THR A 91 8.59 8.91 -0.13
N GLY A 92 7.74 9.70 0.53
CA GLY A 92 8.04 11.09 0.89
C GLY A 92 7.86 12.09 -0.26
N GLU A 93 7.26 11.68 -1.38
CA GLU A 93 6.87 12.58 -2.47
C GLU A 93 5.72 13.52 -2.06
N SER A 94 4.88 13.09 -1.12
CA SER A 94 3.85 13.91 -0.49
C SER A 94 3.90 13.80 1.03
N LEU A 95 3.49 14.87 1.71
CA LEU A 95 3.42 14.89 3.17
C LEU A 95 2.22 14.07 3.66
N TYR A 96 2.46 13.30 4.73
CA TYR A 96 1.37 12.66 5.46
C TYR A 96 0.53 13.69 6.21
N SER A 97 -0.79 13.59 6.08
CA SER A 97 -1.81 14.19 6.94
C SER A 97 -2.94 13.18 7.08
N HIS A 98 -3.87 13.33 8.04
CA HIS A 98 -5.09 12.47 8.09
C HIS A 98 -6.08 12.70 6.94
N SER A 99 -5.71 13.49 5.93
CA SER A 99 -6.50 13.79 4.74
C SER A 99 -5.76 13.44 3.44
N TRP A 100 -4.64 12.71 3.49
CA TRP A 100 -3.80 12.45 2.31
C TRP A 100 -4.51 11.75 1.15
N LEU A 101 -5.64 11.09 1.41
CA LEU A 101 -6.46 10.46 0.38
C LEU A 101 -7.41 11.45 -0.30
N ASP A 102 -7.73 12.57 0.35
CA ASP A 102 -8.66 13.60 -0.12
C ASP A 102 -7.97 14.70 -0.92
N VAL A 103 -6.64 14.87 -0.74
CA VAL A 103 -5.81 15.90 -1.40
C VAL A 103 -5.44 15.51 -2.82
#